data_AF-A0A178CY04-F1
#
_entry.id   AF-A0A178CY04-F1
#
_cell.length_a   1.000
_cell.length_b   1.000
_cell.length_c   1.000
_cell.angle_alpha   90.00
_cell.angle_beta   90.00
_cell.angle_gamma   90.00
#
_symmetry.space_group_name_H-M   'P 1'
#
loop_
_entity.id
_entity.type
_entity.pdbx_description
1 polymer ?
#
loop_
_entity_poly.entity_id
_entity_poly.type
_entity_poly.pdbx_seq_one_letter_code
_entity_poly.pdbx_strand_id
1 'polypeptide(L)'
;MPRENQALIDVEGGEFVCISCDEREFDSEQALLQHCQAAHCHKDEWCDRCQWLFISTQAHEQHTRDSQNHWVCSKCGTDEPEESGLRAHMETKHSCCYDCQVNFADVSKHRVQCHNRCSICNEEFANENEVRMVRCLSGNVNIKPQNIILTDAPEKHAKIHTPRQNKCYGCERQFKSPSGILIHLESTTCDSEVTQVNIDQWAFSCHRSNLYTNSWDDEFRYRCPSCDDSFAKVSGLLQHVETAACGAGYNGILEKLRGYIKRQVQSVLE
;
A
#
# COMPACT_ATOMS: atom_id res chain seq x y z
N MET A 1 -14.29 -28.57 11.53
CA MET A 1 -15.41 -28.40 12.48
C MET A 1 -14.90 -27.47 13.56
N PRO A 2 -15.49 -26.28 13.79
CA PRO A 2 -15.06 -25.44 14.90
C PRO A 2 -15.40 -26.21 16.18
N ARG A 3 -14.38 -26.51 16.99
CA ARG A 3 -14.58 -27.23 18.26
C ARG A 3 -15.26 -26.26 19.24
N GLU A 4 -16.29 -26.73 19.93
CA GLU A 4 -17.10 -25.92 20.86
C GLU A 4 -16.27 -25.43 22.07
N ASN A 5 -16.51 -24.18 22.48
CA ASN A 5 -15.90 -23.60 23.69
C ASN A 5 -16.35 -24.41 24.90
N GLN A 6 -15.42 -24.81 25.77
CA GLN A 6 -15.76 -25.52 27.00
C GLN A 6 -16.22 -24.58 28.13
N ALA A 7 -16.19 -23.28 27.89
CA ALA A 7 -16.86 -22.27 28.69
C ALA A 7 -18.16 -21.84 28.00
N LEU A 8 -19.30 -22.18 28.58
CA LEU A 8 -20.62 -21.72 28.15
C LEU A 8 -20.86 -20.32 28.71
N ILE A 9 -21.13 -19.37 27.83
CA ILE A 9 -21.46 -17.98 28.17
C ILE A 9 -22.80 -17.66 27.50
N ASP A 10 -23.89 -17.73 28.26
CA ASP A 10 -25.21 -17.27 27.82
C ASP A 10 -25.55 -15.94 28.49
N VAL A 11 -25.39 -14.85 27.73
CA VAL A 11 -25.64 -13.49 28.20
C VAL A 11 -27.14 -13.20 28.32
N GLU A 12 -28.00 -13.89 27.56
CA GLU A 12 -29.45 -13.68 27.59
C GLU A 12 -30.14 -14.54 28.65
N GLY A 13 -29.63 -15.75 28.88
CA GLY A 13 -30.09 -16.67 29.94
C GLY A 13 -29.42 -16.48 31.29
N GLY A 14 -28.28 -15.77 31.35
CA GLY A 14 -27.51 -15.54 32.58
C GLY A 14 -26.73 -16.77 33.07
N GLU A 15 -26.45 -17.73 32.19
CA GLU A 15 -25.74 -18.96 32.51
C GLU A 15 -24.26 -18.84 32.15
N PHE A 16 -23.38 -19.04 33.13
CA PHE A 16 -21.92 -19.03 32.96
C PHE A 16 -21.36 -20.32 33.52
N VAL A 17 -21.02 -21.28 32.66
CA VAL A 17 -20.70 -22.65 33.07
C VAL A 17 -19.37 -23.13 32.49
N CYS A 18 -18.55 -23.75 33.32
CA CYS A 18 -17.35 -24.47 32.90
C CYS A 18 -17.66 -25.97 32.71
N ILE A 19 -17.79 -26.41 31.46
CA ILE A 19 -18.19 -27.77 31.10
C ILE A 19 -17.12 -28.80 31.53
N SER A 20 -15.85 -28.42 31.43
CA SER A 20 -14.72 -29.30 31.77
C SER A 20 -14.47 -29.45 33.28
N CYS A 21 -15.15 -28.68 34.12
CA CYS A 21 -15.07 -28.75 35.59
C CYS A 21 -16.35 -29.29 36.24
N ASP A 22 -16.94 -30.34 35.66
CA ASP A 22 -18.20 -30.93 36.15
C ASP A 22 -19.35 -29.92 36.13
N GLU A 23 -19.49 -29.19 35.01
CA GLU A 23 -20.53 -28.19 34.78
C GLU A 23 -20.62 -27.12 35.89
N ARG A 24 -19.46 -26.65 36.36
CA ARG A 24 -19.41 -25.65 37.43
C ARG A 24 -20.00 -24.32 36.98
N GLU A 25 -21.02 -23.85 37.71
CA GLU A 25 -21.70 -22.58 37.48
C GLU A 25 -20.99 -21.39 38.16
N PHE A 26 -21.13 -20.21 37.56
CA PHE A 26 -20.59 -18.94 38.03
C PHE A 26 -21.64 -17.82 37.96
N ASP A 27 -21.56 -16.87 38.87
CA ASP A 27 -22.52 -15.76 38.98
C ASP A 27 -22.30 -14.66 37.91
N SER A 28 -21.21 -14.72 37.14
CA SER A 28 -20.88 -13.74 36.09
C SER A 28 -19.87 -14.29 35.08
N GLU A 29 -19.89 -13.74 33.87
CA GLU A 29 -18.89 -14.00 32.81
C GLU A 29 -17.46 -13.78 33.33
N GLN A 30 -17.22 -12.67 34.03
CA GLN A 30 -15.89 -12.33 34.55
C GLN A 30 -15.37 -13.40 35.54
N ALA A 31 -16.25 -13.95 36.38
CA ALA A 31 -15.89 -14.99 37.35
C ALA A 31 -15.53 -16.30 36.64
N LEU A 32 -16.25 -16.66 35.57
CA LEU A 32 -15.93 -17.81 34.72
C LEU A 32 -14.59 -17.62 34.01
N LEU A 33 -14.34 -16.46 33.39
CA LEU A 33 -13.07 -16.17 32.70
C LEU A 33 -11.87 -16.23 33.66
N GLN A 34 -12.02 -15.65 34.86
CA GLN A 34 -10.98 -15.73 35.91
C GLN A 34 -10.73 -17.16 36.37
N HIS A 35 -11.79 -17.97 36.49
CA HIS A 35 -11.66 -19.38 36.79
C HIS A 35 -10.88 -20.10 35.69
N CYS A 36 -11.25 -19.93 34.42
CA CYS A 36 -10.56 -20.58 33.30
C CYS A 36 -9.08 -20.20 33.22
N GLN A 37 -8.74 -18.95 33.55
CA GLN A 37 -7.36 -18.46 33.57
C GLN A 37 -6.54 -18.99 34.76
N ALA A 38 -7.13 -19.02 35.96
CA ALA A 38 -6.39 -19.33 37.20
C ALA A 38 -6.43 -20.81 37.60
N ALA A 39 -7.40 -21.57 37.10
CA ALA A 39 -7.61 -22.95 37.52
C ALA A 39 -6.50 -23.86 36.98
N HIS A 40 -5.93 -24.66 37.87
CA HIS A 40 -4.84 -25.58 37.53
C HIS A 40 -5.25 -26.64 36.50
N CYS A 41 -6.54 -27.01 36.46
CA CYS A 41 -7.10 -27.96 35.50
C CYS A 41 -7.09 -27.46 34.06
N HIS A 42 -6.96 -26.16 33.81
CA HIS A 42 -6.97 -25.56 32.47
C HIS A 42 -5.63 -24.96 32.05
N LYS A 43 -4.55 -25.26 32.80
CA LYS A 43 -3.24 -24.61 32.72
C LYS A 43 -2.59 -24.63 31.33
N ASP A 44 -3.02 -25.52 30.43
CA ASP A 44 -2.52 -25.61 29.05
C ASP A 44 -3.66 -25.69 28.01
N GLU A 45 -4.90 -25.52 28.45
CA GLU A 45 -6.12 -25.59 27.62
C GLU A 45 -6.76 -24.22 27.41
N TRP A 46 -6.36 -23.23 28.21
CA TRP A 46 -6.85 -21.87 28.16
C TRP A 46 -5.98 -20.99 27.27
N CYS A 47 -6.61 -20.26 26.34
CA CYS A 47 -5.96 -19.18 25.61
C CYS A 47 -6.37 -17.82 26.18
N ASP A 48 -5.44 -17.13 26.84
CA ASP A 48 -5.68 -15.81 27.44
C ASP A 48 -6.10 -14.75 26.42
N ARG A 49 -5.49 -14.76 25.23
CA ARG A 49 -5.72 -13.75 24.19
C ARG A 49 -7.09 -13.89 23.55
N CYS A 50 -7.51 -15.12 23.26
CA CYS A 50 -8.80 -15.40 22.65
C CYS A 50 -9.89 -15.69 23.67
N GLN A 51 -9.56 -15.68 24.97
CA GLN A 51 -10.45 -16.00 26.08
C GLN A 51 -11.26 -17.28 25.82
N TRP A 52 -10.57 -18.30 25.33
CA TRP A 52 -11.18 -19.51 24.82
C TRP A 52 -10.65 -20.74 25.55
N LEU A 53 -11.56 -21.57 26.04
CA LEU A 53 -11.22 -22.83 26.70
C LEU A 53 -11.36 -23.99 25.72
N PHE A 54 -10.23 -24.63 25.43
CA PHE A 54 -10.18 -25.76 24.53
C PHE A 54 -10.46 -27.08 25.25
N ILE A 55 -10.99 -28.05 24.51
CA ILE A 55 -11.24 -29.42 25.01
C ILE A 55 -9.96 -30.19 25.36
N SER A 56 -8.80 -29.74 24.87
CA SER A 56 -7.52 -30.35 25.18
C SER A 56 -6.35 -29.41 24.88
N THR A 57 -5.20 -29.69 25.48
CA THR A 57 -3.93 -28.98 25.24
C THR A 57 -3.52 -29.00 23.76
N GLN A 58 -3.70 -30.14 23.09
CA GLN A 58 -3.42 -30.28 21.65
C GLN A 58 -4.33 -29.39 20.79
N ALA A 59 -5.58 -29.17 21.21
CA ALA A 59 -6.49 -28.28 20.51
C ALA A 59 -6.07 -26.82 20.67
N HIS A 60 -5.59 -26.43 21.86
CA HIS A 60 -5.01 -25.12 22.13
C HIS A 60 -3.72 -24.88 21.34
N GLU A 61 -2.82 -25.86 21.28
CA GLU A 61 -1.60 -25.80 20.44
C GLU A 61 -1.93 -25.67 18.95
N GLN A 62 -2.94 -26.39 18.45
CA GLN A 62 -3.36 -26.24 17.06
C GLN A 62 -3.92 -24.84 16.80
N HIS A 63 -4.72 -24.31 17.73
CA HIS A 63 -5.27 -22.97 17.63
C HIS A 63 -4.16 -21.90 17.58
N THR A 64 -3.17 -21.98 18.47
CA THR A 64 -2.07 -21.00 18.51
C THR A 64 -1.20 -21.03 17.26
N ARG A 65 -1.17 -22.14 16.52
CA ARG A 65 -0.47 -22.25 15.22
C ARG A 65 -1.28 -21.74 14.04
N ASP A 66 -2.59 -21.96 14.03
CA ASP A 66 -3.43 -21.69 12.86
C ASP A 66 -4.19 -20.35 12.95
N SER A 67 -4.31 -19.77 14.14
CA SER A 67 -5.07 -18.55 14.38
C SER A 67 -4.30 -17.30 13.97
N GLN A 68 -4.96 -16.39 13.23
CA GLN A 68 -4.40 -15.09 12.85
C GLN A 68 -4.17 -14.15 14.05
N ASN A 69 -4.72 -14.51 15.22
CA ASN A 69 -4.52 -13.76 16.45
C ASN A 69 -3.22 -14.12 17.16
N HIS A 70 -2.53 -15.18 16.76
CA HIS A 70 -1.28 -15.64 17.37
C HIS A 70 -0.16 -15.64 16.34
N TRP A 71 0.98 -15.06 16.70
CA TRP A 71 2.17 -15.01 15.86
C TRP A 71 3.34 -15.57 16.66
N VAL A 72 3.37 -16.90 16.77
CA VAL A 72 4.33 -17.61 17.62
C VAL A 72 5.67 -17.82 16.91
N CYS A 73 6.75 -17.39 17.56
CA CYS A 73 8.12 -17.61 17.10
C CYS A 73 8.51 -19.09 17.17
N SER A 74 8.85 -19.69 16.03
CA SER A 74 9.23 -21.10 15.94
C SER A 74 10.55 -21.46 16.66
N LYS A 75 11.37 -20.48 17.06
CA LYS A 75 12.65 -20.71 17.75
C LYS A 75 12.58 -20.60 19.27
N CYS A 76 11.72 -19.72 19.79
CA CYS A 76 11.67 -19.42 21.22
C CYS A 76 10.26 -19.51 21.84
N GLY A 77 9.23 -19.72 21.01
CA GLY A 77 7.84 -19.85 21.46
C GLY A 77 7.18 -18.54 21.89
N THR A 78 7.82 -17.38 21.68
CA THR A 78 7.21 -16.08 21.99
C THR A 78 6.04 -15.81 21.05
N ASP A 79 4.87 -15.54 21.61
CA ASP A 79 3.68 -15.12 20.88
C ASP A 79 3.65 -13.59 20.76
N GLU A 80 3.78 -13.08 19.54
CA GLU A 80 3.69 -11.65 19.23
C GLU A 80 2.26 -11.26 18.84
N PRO A 81 1.85 -10.00 19.06
CA PRO A 81 0.48 -9.63 18.82
C PRO A 81 0.10 -9.45 17.36
N GLU A 82 1.11 -9.25 16.51
CA GLU A 82 0.98 -8.95 15.10
C GLU A 82 2.16 -9.57 14.33
N GLU A 83 1.93 -9.84 13.05
CA GLU A 83 2.93 -10.42 12.15
C GLU A 83 4.19 -9.54 12.03
N SER A 84 4.03 -8.22 11.99
CA SER A 84 5.13 -7.25 11.99
C SER A 84 5.99 -7.35 13.26
N GLY A 85 5.35 -7.57 14.41
CA GLY A 85 6.00 -7.83 15.69
C GLY A 85 6.85 -9.09 15.64
N LEU A 86 6.32 -10.19 15.10
CA LEU A 86 7.07 -11.43 14.93
C LEU A 86 8.26 -11.28 13.97
N ARG A 87 8.10 -10.55 12.86
CA ARG A 87 9.21 -10.26 11.94
C ARG A 87 10.32 -9.44 12.62
N ALA A 88 9.95 -8.41 13.39
CA ALA A 88 10.90 -7.59 14.13
C ALA A 88 11.59 -8.39 15.25
N HIS A 89 10.84 -9.25 15.93
CA HIS A 89 11.37 -10.20 16.92
C HIS A 89 12.44 -11.10 16.30
N MET A 90 12.15 -11.72 15.14
CA MET A 90 13.11 -12.58 14.44
C MET A 90 14.38 -11.84 14.04
N GLU A 91 14.25 -10.59 13.59
CA GLU A 91 15.39 -9.75 13.21
C GLU A 91 16.26 -9.37 14.43
N THR A 92 15.63 -8.93 15.51
CA THR A 92 16.36 -8.38 16.69
C THR A 92 16.87 -9.44 17.66
N LYS A 93 16.07 -10.49 17.93
CA LYS A 93 16.39 -11.52 18.93
C LYS A 93 17.13 -12.70 18.34
N HIS A 94 16.86 -13.03 17.07
CA HIS A 94 17.42 -14.22 16.43
C HIS A 94 18.37 -13.92 15.27
N SER A 95 18.48 -12.65 14.86
CA SER A 95 19.23 -12.27 13.65
C SER A 95 18.85 -13.16 12.46
N CYS A 96 17.55 -13.46 12.37
CA CYS A 96 16.96 -14.37 11.41
C CYS A 96 15.98 -13.61 10.53
N CYS A 97 16.01 -13.89 9.24
CA CYS A 97 14.93 -13.46 8.36
C CYS A 97 13.72 -14.36 8.57
N TYR A 98 12.54 -13.78 8.82
CA TYR A 98 11.30 -14.54 8.98
C TYR A 98 10.87 -15.26 7.70
N ASP A 99 11.03 -14.62 6.54
CA ASP A 99 10.62 -15.18 5.25
C ASP A 99 11.57 -16.29 4.77
N CYS A 100 12.88 -16.11 4.96
CA CYS A 100 13.87 -17.12 4.58
C CYS A 100 14.11 -18.17 5.67
N GLN A 101 13.75 -17.90 6.93
CA GLN A 101 14.05 -18.74 8.10
C GLN A 101 15.56 -19.05 8.27
N VAL A 102 16.42 -18.19 7.70
CA VAL A 102 17.88 -18.30 7.75
C VAL A 102 18.46 -17.19 8.61
N ASN A 103 19.50 -17.56 9.37
CA ASN A 103 20.28 -16.63 10.17
C ASN A 103 21.27 -15.86 9.28
N PHE A 104 21.32 -14.55 9.43
CA PHE A 104 22.27 -13.69 8.73
C PHE A 104 23.03 -12.84 9.72
N ALA A 105 24.29 -12.52 9.40
CA ALA A 105 25.09 -11.57 10.20
C ALA A 105 24.52 -10.15 10.15
N ASP A 106 23.83 -9.80 9.06
CA ASP A 106 23.14 -8.52 8.87
C ASP A 106 21.83 -8.76 8.10
N VAL A 107 20.75 -8.98 8.86
CA VAL A 107 19.41 -9.26 8.31
C VAL A 107 18.86 -8.07 7.54
N SER A 108 19.16 -6.85 7.98
CA SER A 108 18.65 -5.64 7.33
C SER A 108 19.22 -5.49 5.91
N LYS A 109 20.52 -5.76 5.71
CA LYS A 109 21.11 -5.81 4.35
C LYS A 109 20.52 -6.92 3.50
N HIS A 110 20.30 -8.10 4.07
CA HIS A 110 19.68 -9.21 3.35
C HIS A 110 18.25 -8.86 2.88
N ARG A 111 17.44 -8.20 3.71
CA ARG A 111 16.07 -7.80 3.33
C ARG A 111 16.03 -6.76 2.21
N VAL A 112 17.00 -5.83 2.17
CA VAL A 112 17.15 -4.90 1.04
C VAL A 112 17.50 -5.64 -0.26
N GLN A 113 18.34 -6.67 -0.18
CA GLN A 113 18.83 -7.40 -1.35
C GLN A 113 17.88 -8.49 -1.87
N CYS A 114 17.13 -9.15 -0.98
CA CYS A 114 16.34 -10.33 -1.30
C CYS A 114 14.82 -10.15 -1.10
N HIS A 115 14.41 -9.19 -0.24
CA HIS A 115 13.00 -8.94 0.10
C HIS A 115 12.52 -7.57 -0.34
N ASN A 116 13.23 -6.93 -1.28
CA ASN A 116 12.78 -5.68 -1.88
C ASN A 116 12.48 -4.59 -0.83
N ARG A 117 13.23 -4.57 0.29
CA ARG A 117 13.03 -3.63 1.39
C ARG A 117 13.72 -2.29 1.12
N CYS A 118 13.03 -1.18 1.35
CA CYS A 118 13.62 0.15 1.24
C CYS A 118 14.55 0.44 2.43
N SER A 119 15.80 0.82 2.19
CA SER A 119 16.76 1.16 3.26
C SER A 119 16.50 2.48 3.98
N ILE A 120 15.50 3.27 3.54
CA ILE A 120 15.17 4.58 4.11
C ILE A 120 13.96 4.47 5.06
N CYS A 121 12.84 3.94 4.57
CA CYS A 121 11.61 3.79 5.35
C CYS A 121 11.39 2.38 5.91
N ASN A 122 12.24 1.41 5.55
CA ASN A 122 12.20 0.03 6.04
C ASN A 122 10.94 -0.76 5.64
N GLU A 123 10.16 -0.27 4.66
CA GLU A 123 9.01 -0.97 4.07
C GLU A 123 9.44 -2.01 3.03
N GLU A 124 8.70 -3.11 2.96
CA GLU A 124 8.91 -4.21 2.01
C GLU A 124 7.90 -4.15 0.86
N PHE A 125 8.38 -4.39 -0.35
CA PHE A 125 7.58 -4.29 -1.57
C PHE A 125 7.39 -5.66 -2.21
N ALA A 126 6.27 -5.86 -2.90
CA ALA A 126 5.91 -7.17 -3.44
C ALA A 126 6.84 -7.61 -4.58
N ASN A 127 7.52 -6.69 -5.26
CA ASN A 127 8.42 -7.00 -6.36
C ASN A 127 9.51 -5.94 -6.58
N GLU A 128 10.57 -6.35 -7.26
CA GLU A 128 11.71 -5.47 -7.60
C GLU A 128 11.28 -4.31 -8.51
N ASN A 129 10.19 -4.46 -9.27
CA ASN A 129 9.66 -3.39 -10.12
C ASN A 129 8.95 -2.28 -9.32
N GLU A 130 8.35 -2.60 -8.18
CA GLU A 130 7.84 -1.62 -7.21
C GLU A 130 8.99 -0.87 -6.55
N VAL A 131 10.09 -1.55 -6.21
CA VAL A 131 11.34 -0.91 -5.72
C VAL A 131 12.02 -0.07 -6.80
N ARG A 132 12.03 -0.51 -8.07
CA ARG A 132 12.62 0.24 -9.20
C ARG A 132 11.75 1.42 -9.65
N MET A 133 10.44 1.33 -9.50
CA MET A 133 9.51 2.46 -9.69
C MET A 133 9.49 3.43 -8.51
N VAL A 134 10.21 3.11 -7.43
CA VAL A 134 10.62 4.08 -6.43
C VAL A 134 11.85 4.78 -7.01
N ARG A 135 11.60 5.72 -7.93
CA ARG A 135 12.61 6.56 -8.58
C ARG A 135 13.25 7.43 -7.49
N CYS A 136 14.21 6.87 -6.76
CA CYS A 136 15.17 7.64 -5.98
C CYS A 136 15.79 8.64 -6.94
N LEU A 137 15.49 9.92 -6.75
CA LEU A 137 15.85 10.99 -7.68
C LEU A 137 17.37 11.17 -7.70
N SER A 138 18.03 10.43 -8.56
CA SER A 138 19.18 10.88 -9.34
C SER A 138 19.28 10.00 -10.58
N GLY A 139 19.66 10.62 -11.69
CA GLY A 139 19.52 10.10 -13.05
C GLY A 139 20.06 8.69 -13.29
N ASN A 140 19.62 8.12 -14.42
CA ASN A 140 20.04 6.84 -14.99
C ASN A 140 21.47 6.45 -14.61
N VAL A 141 21.65 5.49 -13.69
CA VAL A 141 22.87 4.68 -13.70
C VAL A 141 22.58 3.25 -13.25
N ASN A 142 22.86 2.31 -14.14
CA ASN A 142 23.16 0.93 -13.79
C ASN A 142 24.43 0.93 -12.91
N ILE A 143 24.31 0.88 -11.58
CA ILE A 143 25.47 0.60 -10.72
C ILE A 143 25.08 -0.37 -9.59
N LYS A 144 25.97 -1.36 -9.43
CA LYS A 144 26.03 -2.39 -8.39
C LYS A 144 25.87 -1.83 -6.96
N PRO A 145 25.43 -2.67 -6.01
CA PRO A 145 24.97 -2.24 -4.69
C PRO A 145 26.15 -2.01 -3.74
N GLN A 146 26.90 -0.92 -3.91
CA GLN A 146 27.80 -0.44 -2.86
C GLN A 146 27.76 1.09 -2.82
N ASN A 147 27.27 1.59 -1.68
CA ASN A 147 27.29 2.98 -1.21
C ASN A 147 26.37 3.97 -1.91
N ILE A 148 25.20 4.24 -1.32
CA ILE A 148 24.51 5.51 -1.50
C ILE A 148 24.36 6.19 -0.14
N ILE A 149 25.01 7.34 -0.02
CA ILE A 149 24.97 8.25 1.12
C ILE A 149 23.65 9.05 1.06
N LEU A 150 22.95 9.10 2.19
CA LEU A 150 21.64 9.72 2.41
C LEU A 150 21.78 11.25 2.53
N THR A 151 21.22 12.02 1.59
CA THR A 151 21.11 13.49 1.77
C THR A 151 19.76 14.10 1.40
N ASP A 152 18.71 13.34 1.06
CA ASP A 152 17.42 13.93 0.69
C ASP A 152 16.33 13.72 1.74
N ALA A 153 15.75 14.85 2.16
CA ALA A 153 14.79 14.99 3.25
C ALA A 153 13.54 14.06 3.10
N PRO A 154 13.00 13.54 4.22
CA PRO A 154 11.90 12.56 4.25
C PRO A 154 10.61 13.01 3.54
N GLU A 155 10.36 14.32 3.41
CA GLU A 155 9.18 14.88 2.71
C GLU A 155 9.14 14.55 1.20
N LYS A 156 10.29 14.40 0.55
CA LYS A 156 10.35 14.04 -0.89
C LYS A 156 10.18 12.54 -1.10
N HIS A 157 10.60 11.73 -0.13
CA HIS A 157 10.50 10.26 -0.17
C HIS A 157 9.05 9.78 -0.09
N ALA A 158 8.21 10.42 0.74
CA ALA A 158 6.80 10.07 0.91
C ALA A 158 5.98 10.12 -0.39
N LYS A 159 6.34 10.99 -1.34
CA LYS A 159 5.66 11.09 -2.65
C LYS A 159 5.84 9.86 -3.52
N ILE A 160 6.82 9.02 -3.22
CA ILE A 160 7.16 7.85 -4.02
C ILE A 160 6.23 6.65 -3.71
N HIS A 161 5.70 6.61 -2.49
CA HIS A 161 4.74 5.61 -2.00
C HIS A 161 3.29 5.92 -2.37
N THR A 162 3.05 7.00 -3.12
CA THR A 162 1.70 7.35 -3.54
C THR A 162 1.19 6.33 -4.56
N PRO A 163 0.11 5.58 -4.27
CA PRO A 163 -0.43 4.59 -5.20
C PRO A 163 -0.89 5.27 -6.51
N ARG A 164 -0.89 4.51 -7.62
CA ARG A 164 -1.35 5.00 -8.92
C ARG A 164 -2.88 5.19 -8.89
N GLN A 165 -3.36 6.38 -8.56
CA GLN A 165 -4.79 6.64 -8.41
C GLN A 165 -5.48 7.10 -9.71
N ASN A 166 -4.72 7.47 -10.75
CA ASN A 166 -5.27 8.08 -11.95
C ASN A 166 -5.49 7.04 -13.06
N LYS A 167 -6.71 6.53 -13.20
CA LYS A 167 -7.09 5.63 -14.31
C LYS A 167 -7.05 6.38 -15.66
N CYS A 168 -6.54 5.73 -16.70
CA CYS A 168 -6.57 6.24 -18.07
C CYS A 168 -8.00 6.60 -18.50
N TYR A 169 -8.14 7.58 -19.38
CA TYR A 169 -9.45 7.98 -19.89
C TYR A 169 -10.03 6.99 -20.88
N GLY A 170 -9.17 6.20 -21.53
CA GLY A 170 -9.57 5.29 -22.61
C GLY A 170 -9.22 3.81 -22.41
N CYS A 171 -8.58 3.43 -21.30
CA CYS A 171 -8.23 2.03 -21.02
C CYS A 171 -8.15 1.74 -19.51
N GLU A 172 -7.80 0.50 -19.16
CA GLU A 172 -7.72 0.06 -17.75
C GLU A 172 -6.39 0.40 -17.05
N ARG A 173 -5.42 1.02 -17.75
CA ARG A 173 -4.12 1.35 -17.17
C ARG A 173 -4.22 2.50 -16.15
N GLN A 174 -3.39 2.44 -15.10
CA GLN A 174 -3.32 3.46 -14.04
C GLN A 174 -1.99 4.20 -14.03
N PHE A 175 -2.04 5.48 -13.67
CA PHE A 175 -0.92 6.42 -13.72
C PHE A 175 -0.73 7.17 -12.40
N LYS A 176 0.50 7.63 -12.16
CA LYS A 176 0.85 8.41 -10.97
C LYS A 176 0.35 9.86 -11.03
N SER A 177 0.17 10.42 -12.23
CA SER A 177 -0.27 11.80 -12.42
C SER A 177 -1.14 11.96 -13.67
N PRO A 178 -1.95 13.03 -13.77
CA PRO A 178 -2.69 13.36 -14.98
C PRO A 178 -1.82 13.61 -16.21
N SER A 179 -0.65 14.25 -16.07
CA SER A 179 0.30 14.39 -17.18
C SER A 179 0.75 13.03 -17.72
N GLY A 180 0.92 12.03 -16.85
CA GLY A 180 1.23 10.65 -17.22
C GLY A 180 0.14 9.99 -18.07
N ILE A 181 -1.14 10.29 -17.82
CA ILE A 181 -2.25 9.82 -18.67
C ILE A 181 -2.12 10.42 -20.07
N LEU A 182 -1.84 11.73 -20.18
CA LEU A 182 -1.75 12.38 -21.49
C LEU A 182 -0.52 11.93 -22.27
N ILE A 183 0.63 11.71 -21.62
CA ILE A 183 1.81 11.12 -22.28
C ILE A 183 1.45 9.77 -22.90
N HIS A 184 0.73 8.93 -22.16
CA HIS A 184 0.29 7.64 -22.66
C HIS A 184 -0.62 7.75 -23.89
N LEU A 185 -1.63 8.62 -23.85
CA LEU A 185 -2.53 8.84 -25.00
C LEU A 185 -1.79 9.46 -26.19
N GLU A 186 -0.95 10.48 -25.98
CA GLU A 186 -0.17 11.15 -27.03
C GLU A 186 0.87 10.23 -27.68
N SER A 187 1.36 9.23 -26.97
CA SER A 187 2.33 8.25 -27.50
C SER A 187 1.73 7.19 -28.42
N THR A 188 0.41 7.23 -28.66
CA THR A 188 -0.35 6.23 -29.44
C THR A 188 -0.15 4.78 -28.95
N THR A 189 0.28 4.60 -27.71
CA THR A 189 0.44 3.28 -27.07
C THR A 189 -0.82 2.84 -26.31
N CYS A 190 -1.88 3.65 -26.40
CA CYS A 190 -3.17 3.39 -25.80
C CYS A 190 -4.06 2.63 -26.78
N ASP A 191 -4.80 1.66 -26.24
CA ASP A 191 -5.74 0.85 -27.01
C ASP A 191 -7.02 1.62 -27.39
N SER A 192 -7.15 2.89 -26.99
CA SER A 192 -8.35 3.71 -27.18
C SER A 192 -8.41 4.45 -28.53
N GLU A 193 -7.51 4.14 -29.47
CA GLU A 193 -7.34 4.79 -30.79
C GLU A 193 -7.11 6.31 -30.78
N VAL A 194 -7.01 6.91 -29.58
CA VAL A 194 -6.75 8.34 -29.41
C VAL A 194 -5.30 8.64 -29.72
N THR A 195 -5.10 9.64 -30.56
CA THR A 195 -3.78 10.12 -30.97
C THR A 195 -3.48 11.51 -30.42
N GLN A 196 -2.21 11.92 -30.52
CA GLN A 196 -1.80 13.29 -30.22
C GLN A 196 -2.62 14.33 -31.00
N VAL A 197 -2.97 14.05 -32.26
CA VAL A 197 -3.77 14.95 -33.10
C VAL A 197 -5.17 15.16 -32.53
N ASN A 198 -5.80 14.11 -32.02
CA ASN A 198 -7.12 14.24 -31.39
C ASN A 198 -7.03 15.12 -30.13
N ILE A 199 -6.02 14.89 -29.29
CA ILE A 199 -5.78 15.68 -28.08
C ILE A 199 -5.56 17.16 -28.44
N ASP A 200 -4.77 17.43 -29.48
CA ASP A 200 -4.51 18.78 -29.93
C ASP A 200 -5.79 19.46 -30.42
N GLN A 201 -6.58 18.78 -31.27
CA GLN A 201 -7.85 19.30 -31.76
C GLN A 201 -8.82 19.63 -30.61
N TRP A 202 -8.92 18.74 -29.62
CA TRP A 202 -9.78 18.96 -28.46
C TRP A 202 -9.27 20.10 -27.56
N ALA A 203 -7.96 20.20 -27.36
CA ALA A 203 -7.39 21.29 -26.58
C ALA A 203 -7.65 22.65 -27.21
N PHE A 204 -7.51 22.79 -28.53
CA PHE A 204 -7.81 24.02 -29.26
C PHE A 204 -9.31 24.33 -29.34
N SER A 205 -10.16 23.30 -29.36
CA SER A 205 -11.63 23.45 -29.39
C SER A 205 -12.26 23.70 -28.02
N CYS A 206 -11.51 23.50 -26.93
CA CYS A 206 -12.03 23.66 -25.59
C CYS A 206 -12.26 25.15 -25.25
N HIS A 207 -13.29 25.43 -24.46
CA HIS A 207 -13.65 26.81 -24.09
C HIS A 207 -12.48 27.51 -23.39
N ARG A 208 -12.14 28.72 -23.86
CA ARG A 208 -10.98 29.52 -23.43
C ARG A 208 -9.61 28.89 -23.74
N SER A 209 -9.52 28.12 -24.82
CA SER A 209 -8.26 27.59 -25.36
C SER A 209 -7.20 28.67 -25.53
N ASN A 210 -7.62 29.86 -25.97
CA ASN A 210 -6.76 31.03 -26.12
C ASN A 210 -5.97 31.45 -24.87
N LEU A 211 -6.26 30.92 -23.68
CA LEU A 211 -5.50 31.20 -22.45
C LEU A 211 -4.30 30.27 -22.25
N TYR A 212 -4.27 29.12 -22.91
CA TYR A 212 -3.21 28.12 -22.80
C TYR A 212 -2.73 27.58 -24.16
N THR A 213 -3.26 28.07 -25.27
CA THR A 213 -2.79 27.74 -26.62
C THR A 213 -2.20 28.96 -27.31
N ASN A 214 -1.08 28.76 -28.00
CA ASN A 214 -0.51 29.68 -28.97
C ASN A 214 -1.19 29.46 -30.34
N SER A 215 -0.46 29.54 -31.45
CA SER A 215 -0.99 29.17 -32.76
C SER A 215 -1.04 27.65 -32.94
N TRP A 216 -1.93 27.19 -33.84
CA TRP A 216 -1.99 25.79 -34.26
C TRP A 216 -0.71 25.34 -34.96
N ASP A 217 -0.11 26.24 -35.74
CA ASP A 217 1.08 25.96 -36.56
C ASP A 217 2.41 26.21 -35.81
N ASP A 218 2.35 26.63 -34.55
CA ASP A 218 3.56 26.88 -33.75
C ASP A 218 4.24 25.57 -33.34
N GLU A 219 5.57 25.59 -33.20
CA GLU A 219 6.32 24.46 -32.64
C GLU A 219 5.93 24.20 -31.16
N PHE A 220 5.66 25.28 -30.42
CA PHE A 220 5.22 25.26 -29.04
C PHE A 220 3.77 25.74 -28.92
N ARG A 221 2.83 24.83 -29.21
CA ARG A 221 1.39 25.12 -29.31
C ARG A 221 0.72 25.48 -28.00
N TYR A 222 1.33 25.16 -26.87
CA TYR A 222 0.76 25.36 -25.54
C TYR A 222 1.59 26.33 -24.73
N ARG A 223 0.95 27.14 -23.90
CA ARG A 223 1.65 28.00 -22.94
C ARG A 223 1.01 27.96 -21.56
N CYS A 224 1.84 28.16 -20.55
CA CYS A 224 1.40 28.25 -19.16
C CYS A 224 0.66 29.57 -18.94
N PRO A 225 -0.61 29.56 -18.48
CA PRO A 225 -1.35 30.80 -18.22
C PRO A 225 -0.76 31.69 -17.12
N SER A 226 0.21 31.18 -16.35
CA SER A 226 0.72 31.83 -15.14
C SER A 226 2.18 32.29 -15.24
N CYS A 227 3.03 31.62 -16.01
CA CYS A 227 4.43 32.01 -16.21
C CYS A 227 4.84 32.15 -17.68
N ASP A 228 3.90 31.97 -18.62
CA ASP A 228 4.09 32.14 -20.07
C ASP A 228 5.08 31.16 -20.75
N ASP A 229 5.65 30.21 -20.00
CA ASP A 229 6.46 29.11 -20.56
C ASP A 229 5.66 28.31 -21.59
N SER A 230 6.32 27.96 -22.70
CA SER A 230 5.67 27.30 -23.84
C SER A 230 6.12 25.85 -24.04
N PHE A 231 5.20 25.01 -24.51
CA PHE A 231 5.33 23.56 -24.59
C PHE A 231 4.75 23.04 -25.92
N ALA A 232 5.38 22.01 -26.49
CA ALA A 232 4.93 21.38 -27.74
C ALA A 232 3.69 20.47 -27.57
N LYS A 233 3.45 20.00 -26.34
CA LYS A 233 2.40 19.01 -26.01
C LYS A 233 1.61 19.41 -24.76
N VAL A 234 0.35 18.98 -24.67
CA VAL A 234 -0.49 19.22 -23.49
C VAL A 234 0.12 18.53 -22.28
N SER A 235 0.66 17.31 -22.46
CA SER A 235 1.38 16.61 -21.40
C SER A 235 2.52 17.41 -20.78
N GLY A 236 3.29 18.14 -21.60
CA GLY A 236 4.39 19.00 -21.16
C GLY A 236 3.92 20.18 -20.31
N LEU A 237 2.85 20.84 -20.74
CA LEU A 237 2.21 21.91 -19.97
C LEU A 237 1.67 21.39 -18.62
N LEU A 238 1.02 20.22 -18.61
CA LEU A 238 0.49 19.64 -17.38
C LEU A 238 1.61 19.21 -16.42
N GLN A 239 2.68 18.61 -16.93
CA GLN A 239 3.84 18.25 -16.12
C GLN A 239 4.49 19.48 -15.48
N HIS A 240 4.60 20.57 -16.22
CA HIS A 240 5.12 21.83 -15.70
C HIS A 240 4.31 22.34 -14.50
N VAL A 241 2.98 22.39 -14.59
CA VAL A 241 2.13 22.87 -13.48
C VAL A 241 1.98 21.86 -12.33
N GLU A 242 2.21 20.57 -12.59
CA GLU A 242 2.30 19.53 -11.54
C GLU A 242 3.56 19.70 -10.68
N THR A 243 4.65 20.20 -11.27
CA THR A 243 5.85 20.52 -10.49
C THR A 243 5.67 21.84 -9.75
N ALA A 244 6.22 21.93 -8.53
CA ALA A 244 6.21 23.16 -7.76
C ALA A 244 7.04 24.31 -8.42
N ALA A 245 7.65 24.08 -9.58
CA ALA A 245 8.49 25.04 -10.30
C ALA A 245 7.70 26.26 -10.81
N CYS A 246 6.43 26.09 -11.19
CA CYS A 246 5.59 27.19 -11.67
C CYS A 246 4.90 27.96 -10.54
N GLY A 247 4.63 27.32 -9.40
CA GLY A 247 3.85 27.88 -8.29
C GLY A 247 2.34 28.05 -8.57
N ALA A 248 1.89 27.89 -9.82
CA ALA A 248 0.48 28.07 -10.20
C ALA A 248 -0.42 26.85 -9.95
N GLY A 249 0.17 25.65 -9.95
CA GLY A 249 -0.58 24.40 -9.87
C GLY A 249 -1.63 24.23 -10.98
N TYR A 250 -2.54 23.29 -10.77
CA TYR A 250 -3.74 23.18 -11.62
C TYR A 250 -4.69 24.33 -11.34
N ASN A 251 -4.58 25.40 -12.11
CA ASN A 251 -5.61 26.45 -12.09
C ASN A 251 -6.92 25.93 -12.71
N GLY A 252 -8.04 26.61 -12.41
CA GLY A 252 -9.37 26.18 -12.86
C GLY A 252 -9.57 26.14 -14.39
N ILE A 253 -8.63 26.67 -15.19
CA ILE A 253 -8.65 26.59 -16.65
C ILE A 253 -8.11 25.23 -17.10
N LEU A 254 -6.95 24.82 -16.58
CA LEU A 254 -6.31 23.55 -16.92
C LEU A 254 -7.12 22.34 -16.41
N GLU A 255 -7.82 22.49 -15.28
CA GLU A 255 -8.79 21.50 -14.79
C GLU A 255 -9.95 21.28 -15.77
N LYS A 256 -10.47 22.36 -16.36
CA LYS A 256 -11.55 22.29 -17.35
C LYS A 256 -11.08 21.65 -18.66
N LEU A 257 -9.87 21.99 -19.12
CA LEU A 257 -9.23 21.34 -20.27
C LEU A 257 -9.13 19.83 -20.03
N ARG A 258 -8.57 19.41 -18.89
CA ARG A 258 -8.43 17.99 -18.53
C ARG A 258 -9.78 17.27 -18.51
N GLY A 259 -10.77 17.87 -17.86
CA GLY A 259 -12.13 17.33 -17.81
C GLY A 259 -12.78 17.24 -19.20
N TYR A 260 -12.50 18.18 -20.10
CA TYR A 260 -12.98 18.15 -21.47
C TYR A 260 -12.33 17.03 -22.28
N ILE A 261 -11.00 16.91 -22.26
CA ILE A 261 -10.26 15.82 -22.92
C ILE A 261 -10.78 14.47 -22.43
N LYS A 262 -10.95 14.29 -21.12
CA LYS A 262 -11.49 13.04 -20.55
C LYS A 262 -12.85 12.66 -21.18
N ARG A 263 -13.77 13.62 -21.28
CA ARG A 263 -15.09 13.37 -21.90
C ARG A 263 -14.98 13.02 -23.39
N GLN A 264 -14.10 13.70 -24.13
CA GLN A 264 -13.89 13.40 -25.55
C GLN A 264 -13.30 12.01 -25.78
N VAL A 265 -12.32 11.60 -24.98
CA VAL A 265 -11.77 10.24 -25.04
C VAL A 265 -12.86 9.21 -24.78
N GLN A 266 -13.71 9.45 -23.78
CA GLN A 266 -14.80 8.53 -23.45
C GLN A 266 -15.85 8.44 -24.56
N SER A 267 -16.17 9.55 -25.24
CA SER A 267 -17.10 9.53 -26.39
C SER A 267 -16.56 8.84 -27.65
N VAL A 268 -15.24 8.64 -27.76
CA VAL A 268 -14.64 7.88 -28.88
C VAL A 268 -14.78 6.37 -28.66
N LEU A 269 -15.01 5.92 -27.43
CA LEU A 269 -15.18 4.52 -27.06
C LEU A 269 -16.62 4.02 -27.10
N GLU A 270 -17.59 4.93 -27.29
CA GLU A 270 -19.02 4.64 -27.45
C GLU A 270 -19.38 4.45 -28.93
#